data_AF-A0A7S9D5Y9-F1
#
_entry.id   AF-A0A7S9D5Y9-F1
#
_cell.length_a   1.000
_cell.length_b   1.000
_cell.length_c   1.000
_cell.angle_alpha   90.00
_cell.angle_beta   90.00
_cell.angle_gamma   90.00
#
_symmetry.space_group_name_H-M   'P 1'
#
loop_
_entity.id
_entity.type
_entity.pdbx_description
1 polymer ?
#
loop_
_entity_poly.entity_id
_entity_poly.type
_entity_poly.pdbx_seq_one_letter_code
_entity_poly.pdbx_strand_id
1 'polypeptide(L)'
;MDLVQASDAIRLSGLTAHQLREWCGRRAVVAPDVPAAGRGRHALFSWQTILSLRVLNELHDRFGIEIIVWRPAIGHCQKIFRQSSFPALWGTSIVFPSTNDAVLVRASEKLELGAHVALPLDPHLRALALDKAAPPELQLPLFAAIEVRR
;
A
#
# COMPACT_ATOMS: atom_id res chain seq x y z
N MET A 1 11.31 3.60 2.85
CA MET A 1 10.93 2.83 1.66
C MET A 1 10.88 3.86 0.56
N ASP A 2 11.66 3.66 -0.47
CA ASP A 2 11.70 4.60 -1.59
C ASP A 2 10.39 4.50 -2.38
N LEU A 3 10.11 5.53 -3.17
CA LEU A 3 8.93 5.52 -4.02
C LEU A 3 9.10 4.47 -5.13
N VAL A 4 8.06 3.69 -5.37
CA VAL A 4 8.08 2.63 -6.39
C VAL A 4 7.29 3.01 -7.63
N GLN A 5 7.61 2.39 -8.76
CA GLN A 5 6.92 2.61 -10.03
C GLN A 5 5.63 1.78 -10.14
N ALA A 6 4.86 2.02 -11.20
CA ALA A 6 3.56 1.39 -11.41
C ALA A 6 3.61 -0.16 -11.44
N SER A 7 4.69 -0.77 -11.95
CA SER A 7 4.85 -2.24 -11.97
C SER A 7 4.88 -2.84 -10.56
N ASP A 8 5.68 -2.25 -9.68
CA ASP A 8 5.75 -2.66 -8.27
C ASP A 8 4.47 -2.28 -7.55
N ALA A 9 3.87 -1.14 -7.85
CA ALA A 9 2.58 -0.77 -7.27
C ALA A 9 1.49 -1.78 -7.62
N ILE A 10 1.41 -2.29 -8.85
CA ILE A 10 0.49 -3.37 -9.27
C ILE A 10 0.73 -4.62 -8.41
N ARG A 11 1.98 -5.10 -8.38
CA ARG A 11 2.38 -6.31 -7.65
C ARG A 11 2.10 -6.20 -6.14
N LEU A 12 2.46 -5.08 -5.54
CA LEU A 12 2.34 -4.83 -4.11
C LEU A 12 0.94 -4.45 -3.66
N SER A 13 0.10 -3.89 -4.54
CA SER A 13 -1.29 -3.59 -4.20
C SER A 13 -2.23 -4.80 -4.40
N GLY A 14 -1.82 -5.78 -5.21
CA GLY A 14 -2.69 -6.86 -5.65
C GLY A 14 -3.66 -6.45 -6.77
N LEU A 15 -3.53 -5.22 -7.29
CA LEU A 15 -4.36 -4.71 -8.37
C LEU A 15 -3.91 -5.25 -9.73
N THR A 16 -4.85 -5.32 -10.66
CA THR A 16 -4.54 -5.40 -12.07
C THR A 16 -4.03 -4.05 -12.61
N ALA A 17 -3.29 -4.08 -13.72
CA ALA A 17 -2.85 -2.86 -14.40
C ALA A 17 -4.04 -1.95 -14.82
N HIS A 18 -5.18 -2.56 -15.14
CA HIS A 18 -6.42 -1.83 -15.46
C HIS A 18 -6.98 -1.12 -14.23
N GLN A 19 -7.12 -1.82 -13.09
CA GLN A 19 -7.60 -1.21 -11.84
C GLN A 19 -6.69 -0.07 -11.39
N LEU A 20 -5.37 -0.23 -11.42
CA LEU A 20 -4.45 0.83 -11.03
C LEU A 20 -4.64 2.10 -11.90
N ARG A 21 -4.77 1.94 -13.23
CA ARG A 21 -5.04 3.07 -14.14
C ARG A 21 -6.38 3.74 -13.88
N GLU A 22 -7.43 2.95 -13.68
CA GLU A 22 -8.76 3.47 -13.39
C GLU A 22 -8.78 4.22 -12.05
N TRP A 23 -8.19 3.64 -11.00
CA TRP A 23 -8.30 4.17 -9.64
C TRP A 23 -7.35 5.33 -9.38
N CYS A 24 -6.12 5.30 -9.91
CA CYS A 24 -5.14 6.37 -9.70
C CYS A 24 -5.10 7.43 -10.80
N GLY A 25 -5.54 7.09 -12.01
CA GLY A 25 -5.58 8.00 -13.14
C GLY A 25 -6.98 8.53 -13.39
N ARG A 26 -7.81 7.74 -14.10
CA ARG A 26 -9.07 8.21 -14.68
C ARG A 26 -10.09 8.67 -13.65
N ARG A 27 -10.28 7.87 -12.60
CA ARG A 27 -11.21 8.20 -11.51
C ARG A 27 -10.50 9.00 -10.43
N ALA A 28 -9.18 8.90 -10.28
CA ALA A 28 -8.39 9.60 -9.25
C ALA A 28 -8.87 9.33 -7.80
N VAL A 29 -9.38 8.13 -7.53
CA VAL A 29 -9.83 7.69 -6.21
C VAL A 29 -8.68 7.70 -5.21
N VAL A 30 -7.48 7.31 -5.66
CA VAL A 30 -6.24 7.31 -4.89
C VAL A 30 -5.20 8.08 -5.71
N ALA A 31 -4.77 9.25 -5.24
CA ALA A 31 -3.72 9.98 -5.92
C ALA A 31 -2.35 9.29 -5.73
N PRO A 32 -1.52 9.18 -6.78
CA PRO A 32 -0.11 8.81 -6.62
C PRO A 32 0.65 9.89 -5.86
N ASP A 33 1.77 9.53 -5.23
CA ASP A 33 2.61 10.50 -4.51
C ASP A 33 3.32 11.46 -5.45
N VAL A 34 3.78 10.94 -6.59
CA VAL A 34 4.27 11.75 -7.71
C VAL A 34 3.43 11.40 -8.93
N PRO A 35 2.67 12.36 -9.50
CA PRO A 35 1.88 12.10 -10.69
C PRO A 35 2.77 11.89 -11.92
N ALA A 36 2.28 11.09 -12.87
CA ALA A 36 2.93 10.98 -14.16
C ALA A 36 2.86 12.33 -14.91
N ALA A 37 3.95 12.72 -15.56
CA ALA A 37 4.08 14.03 -16.22
C ALA A 37 4.58 13.91 -17.66
N GLY A 38 4.02 12.97 -18.43
CA GLY A 38 4.34 12.74 -19.84
C GLY A 38 5.43 11.70 -20.08
N ARG A 39 5.99 11.67 -21.29
CA ARG A 39 6.98 10.66 -21.73
C ARG A 39 8.17 10.60 -20.77
N GLY A 40 8.44 9.41 -20.23
CA GLY A 40 9.57 9.12 -19.34
C GLY A 40 9.37 9.48 -17.87
N ARG A 41 8.28 10.17 -17.50
CA ARG A 41 7.97 10.50 -16.09
C ARG A 41 6.84 9.62 -15.57
N HIS A 42 7.23 8.52 -14.95
CA HIS A 42 6.31 7.55 -14.35
C HIS A 42 5.70 8.08 -13.06
N ALA A 43 4.46 7.68 -12.78
CA ALA A 43 3.86 7.89 -11.47
C ALA A 43 4.63 7.07 -10.42
N LEU A 44 4.85 7.68 -9.25
CA LEU A 44 5.55 7.05 -8.14
C LEU A 44 4.64 6.92 -6.92
N PHE A 45 4.81 5.82 -6.20
CA PHE A 45 3.95 5.40 -5.11
C PHE A 45 4.76 5.11 -3.85
N SER A 46 4.37 5.71 -2.75
CA SER A 46 4.84 5.41 -1.41
C SER A 46 4.16 4.16 -0.87
N TRP A 47 4.74 3.56 0.17
CA TRP A 47 4.14 2.41 0.84
C TRP A 47 2.78 2.75 1.45
N GLN A 48 2.54 3.99 1.88
CA GLN A 48 1.25 4.44 2.41
C GLN A 48 0.18 4.45 1.32
N THR A 49 0.53 4.92 0.13
CA THR A 49 -0.36 4.91 -1.03
C THR A 49 -0.65 3.48 -1.46
N ILE A 50 0.36 2.61 -1.50
CA ILE A 50 0.16 1.19 -1.80
C ILE A 50 -0.71 0.50 -0.73
N LEU A 51 -0.49 0.78 0.55
CA LEU A 51 -1.33 0.23 1.63
C LEU A 51 -2.79 0.67 1.46
N SER A 52 -3.03 1.93 1.10
CA SER A 52 -4.37 2.44 0.81
C SER A 52 -5.02 1.74 -0.38
N LEU A 53 -4.24 1.44 -1.43
CA LEU A 53 -4.70 0.65 -2.58
C LEU A 53 -5.02 -0.79 -2.18
N ARG A 54 -4.22 -1.43 -1.32
CA ARG A 54 -4.50 -2.78 -0.81
C ARG A 54 -5.81 -2.82 -0.02
N VAL A 55 -6.03 -1.83 0.85
CA VAL A 55 -7.25 -1.69 1.64
C VAL A 55 -8.46 -1.47 0.73
N LEU A 56 -8.36 -0.56 -0.25
CA LEU A 56 -9.43 -0.35 -1.23
C LEU A 56 -9.71 -1.61 -2.06
N ASN A 57 -8.67 -2.34 -2.45
CA ASN A 57 -8.84 -3.58 -3.19
C ASN A 57 -9.58 -4.64 -2.38
N GLU A 58 -9.24 -4.80 -1.09
CA GLU A 58 -9.96 -5.73 -0.23
C GLU A 58 -11.42 -5.34 -0.03
N LEU A 59 -11.70 -4.04 0.16
CA LEU A 59 -13.08 -3.56 0.22
C LEU A 59 -13.85 -3.91 -1.07
N HIS A 60 -13.24 -3.67 -2.23
CA HIS A 60 -13.84 -3.95 -3.53
C HIS A 60 -14.09 -5.44 -3.75
N ASP A 61 -13.07 -6.26 -3.54
CA ASP A 61 -13.09 -7.69 -3.88
C ASP A 61 -13.96 -8.48 -2.90
N ARG A 62 -13.95 -8.14 -1.60
CA ARG A 62 -14.69 -8.89 -0.58
C ARG A 62 -16.11 -8.37 -0.34
N PHE A 63 -16.34 -7.07 -0.47
CA PHE A 63 -17.61 -6.44 -0.13
C PHE A 63 -18.35 -5.83 -1.33
N GLY A 64 -17.76 -5.88 -2.53
CA GLY A 64 -18.42 -5.41 -3.76
C GLY A 64 -18.70 -3.91 -3.77
N ILE A 65 -17.90 -3.11 -3.05
CA ILE A 65 -18.18 -1.68 -2.87
C ILE A 65 -18.08 -0.89 -4.19
N GLU A 66 -18.83 0.21 -4.24
CA GLU A 66 -18.70 1.20 -5.30
C GLU A 66 -17.48 2.10 -5.04
N ILE A 67 -16.40 1.87 -5.79
CA ILE A 67 -15.09 2.51 -5.62
C ILE A 67 -15.15 4.05 -5.51
N ILE A 68 -16.03 4.69 -6.29
CA ILE A 68 -16.12 6.16 -6.33
C ILE A 68 -16.64 6.76 -5.02
N VAL A 69 -17.59 6.06 -4.39
CA VAL A 69 -18.26 6.48 -3.15
C VAL A 69 -17.28 6.43 -1.97
N TRP A 70 -16.32 5.50 -2.01
CA TRP A 70 -15.32 5.30 -0.97
C TRP A 70 -14.08 6.19 -1.08
N ARG A 71 -14.02 7.06 -2.10
CA ARG A 71 -12.91 8.01 -2.27
C ARG A 71 -12.61 8.82 -0.99
N PRO A 72 -13.59 9.40 -0.27
CA PRO A 72 -13.28 10.24 0.88
C PRO A 72 -12.71 9.40 2.04
N ALA A 73 -13.30 8.23 2.34
CA ALA A 73 -12.77 7.30 3.33
C ALA A 73 -11.34 6.85 3.02
N ILE A 74 -11.04 6.48 1.77
CA ILE A 74 -9.66 6.10 1.38
C ILE A 74 -8.71 7.30 1.44
N GLY A 75 -9.19 8.51 1.15
CA GLY A 75 -8.43 9.74 1.37
C GLY A 75 -8.08 9.95 2.86
N HIS A 76 -8.98 9.62 3.78
CA HIS A 76 -8.70 9.63 5.22
C HIS A 76 -7.69 8.55 5.61
N CYS A 77 -7.80 7.33 5.08
CA CYS A 77 -6.78 6.28 5.27
C CYS A 77 -5.39 6.76 4.87
N GLN A 78 -5.26 7.39 3.69
CA GLN A 78 -3.97 7.91 3.23
C GLN A 78 -3.37 8.91 4.22
N LYS A 79 -4.19 9.83 4.77
CA LYS A 79 -3.72 10.80 5.77
C LYS A 79 -3.23 10.11 7.04
N ILE A 80 -4.01 9.15 7.55
CA ILE A 80 -3.67 8.35 8.73
C ILE A 80 -2.34 7.62 8.52
N PHE A 81 -2.17 6.95 7.38
CA PHE A 81 -0.95 6.19 7.09
C PHE A 81 0.26 7.10 6.89
N ARG A 82 0.10 8.30 6.32
CA ARG A 82 1.19 9.29 6.20
C ARG A 82 1.69 9.81 7.54
N GLN A 83 0.81 9.85 8.55
CA GLN A 83 1.15 10.27 9.91
C GLN A 83 1.65 9.13 10.79
N SER A 84 1.57 7.88 10.30
CA SER A 84 1.94 6.68 11.05
C SER A 84 3.27 6.12 10.56
N SER A 85 4.07 5.58 11.48
CA SER A 85 5.24 4.78 11.11
C SER A 85 4.79 3.37 10.70
N PHE A 86 5.47 2.75 9.73
CA PHE A 86 5.15 1.40 9.28
C PHE A 86 5.10 0.38 10.43
N PRO A 87 6.04 0.38 11.40
CA PRO A 87 5.97 -0.55 12.53
C PRO A 87 4.79 -0.30 13.47
N ALA A 88 4.31 0.94 13.60
CA ALA A 88 3.21 1.28 14.52
C ALA A 88 1.84 0.75 14.04
N LEU A 89 1.72 0.35 12.77
CA LEU A 89 0.47 -0.16 12.20
C LEU A 89 0.25 -1.66 12.49
N TRP A 90 1.24 -2.39 12.99
CA TRP A 90 1.06 -3.80 13.37
C TRP A 90 0.12 -3.94 14.58
N GLY A 91 -0.76 -4.93 14.54
CA GLY A 91 -1.77 -5.17 15.57
C GLY A 91 -2.89 -4.13 15.57
N THR A 92 -3.03 -3.36 14.49
CA THR A 92 -4.10 -2.37 14.31
C THR A 92 -5.05 -2.77 13.18
N SER A 93 -6.24 -2.18 13.19
CA SER A 93 -7.23 -2.28 12.14
C SER A 93 -7.59 -0.89 11.64
N ILE A 94 -7.89 -0.77 10.36
CA ILE A 94 -8.56 0.41 9.81
C ILE A 94 -10.07 0.15 9.84
N VAL A 95 -10.80 1.05 10.48
CA VAL A 95 -12.25 0.97 10.67
C VAL A 95 -12.92 2.07 9.88
N PHE A 96 -13.99 1.72 9.18
CA PHE A 96 -14.79 2.61 8.36
C PHE A 96 -16.19 2.71 8.95
N PRO A 97 -16.48 3.77 9.73
CA PRO A 97 -17.84 4.03 10.23
C PRO A 97 -18.81 4.38 9.10
N SER A 98 -18.29 4.91 7.99
CA SER A 98 -19.05 5.25 6.78
C SER A 98 -18.12 5.28 5.57
N THR A 99 -18.67 5.52 4.38
CA THR A 99 -17.88 5.71 3.15
C THR A 99 -17.10 7.03 3.11
N ASN A 100 -17.29 7.88 4.13
CA ASN A 100 -16.66 9.20 4.21
C ASN A 100 -15.55 9.28 5.24
N ASP A 101 -15.41 8.28 6.11
CA ASP A 101 -14.49 8.36 7.24
C ASP A 101 -13.75 7.05 7.49
N ALA A 102 -12.56 7.18 8.08
CA ALA A 102 -11.72 6.06 8.45
C ALA A 102 -10.99 6.39 9.75
N VAL A 103 -10.87 5.40 10.64
CA VAL A 103 -10.23 5.54 11.94
C VAL A 103 -9.31 4.35 12.17
N LEU A 104 -8.10 4.62 12.64
CA LEU A 104 -7.15 3.58 13.03
C LEU A 104 -7.44 3.15 14.47
N VAL A 105 -7.57 1.86 14.70
CA VAL A 105 -7.95 1.29 16.00
C VAL A 105 -7.03 0.15 16.35
N ARG A 106 -6.55 0.11 17.60
CA ARG A 106 -5.78 -1.03 18.09
C ARG A 106 -6.70 -2.14 18.58
N ALA A 107 -6.30 -3.41 18.43
CA ALA A 107 -7.10 -4.55 18.86
C ALA A 107 -7.57 -4.53 20.34
N SER A 108 -6.88 -3.79 21.20
CA SER A 108 -7.23 -3.62 22.62
C SER A 108 -8.29 -2.55 22.89
N GLU A 109 -8.62 -1.71 21.91
CA GLU A 109 -9.53 -0.58 22.08
C GLU A 109 -10.97 -1.03 21.83
N LYS A 110 -11.88 -0.70 22.76
CA LYS A 110 -13.31 -0.83 22.53
C LYS A 110 -13.79 0.38 21.77
N LEU A 111 -14.43 0.15 20.63
CA LEU A 111 -15.00 1.18 19.79
C LEU A 111 -16.52 1.14 19.92
N GLU A 112 -17.13 2.21 20.42
CA GLU A 112 -18.59 2.37 20.43
C GLU A 112 -19.02 2.95 19.08
N LEU A 113 -18.92 2.15 18.03
CA LEU A 113 -19.48 2.48 16.72
C LEU A 113 -20.76 1.67 16.49
N GLY A 114 -21.66 2.25 15.68
CA GLY A 114 -22.75 1.50 15.06
C GLY A 114 -22.22 0.51 14.02
N ALA A 115 -23.03 0.22 12.99
CA ALA A 115 -22.59 -0.63 11.88
C ALA A 115 -21.35 -0.04 11.20
N HIS A 116 -20.30 -0.85 11.04
CA HIS A 116 -19.02 -0.42 10.47
C HIS A 116 -18.34 -1.58 9.73
N VAL A 117 -17.36 -1.24 8.88
CA VAL A 117 -16.45 -2.20 8.25
C VAL A 117 -15.08 -2.07 8.91
N ALA A 118 -14.52 -3.16 9.42
CA ALA A 118 -13.19 -3.18 10.01
C ALA A 118 -12.28 -4.13 9.23
N LEU A 119 -11.10 -3.64 8.84
CA LEU A 119 -10.08 -4.43 8.16
C LEU A 119 -8.79 -4.48 8.99
N PRO A 120 -8.31 -5.66 9.40
CA PRO A 120 -7.03 -5.78 10.09
C PRO A 120 -5.88 -5.42 9.14
N LEU A 121 -4.91 -4.64 9.59
CA LEU A 121 -3.81 -4.19 8.73
C LEU A 121 -2.70 -5.22 8.54
N ASP A 122 -2.53 -6.15 9.48
CA ASP A 122 -1.43 -7.14 9.49
C ASP A 122 -1.27 -7.93 8.17
N PRO A 123 -2.32 -8.46 7.52
CA PRO A 123 -2.18 -9.14 6.24
C PRO A 123 -1.63 -8.23 5.13
N HIS A 124 -2.05 -6.97 5.11
CA HIS A 124 -1.58 -6.00 4.13
C HIS A 124 -0.13 -5.57 4.40
N LEU A 125 0.21 -5.34 5.68
CA LEU A 125 1.56 -4.99 6.10
C LEU A 125 2.54 -6.13 5.81
N ARG A 126 2.13 -7.39 6.01
CA ARG A 126 2.94 -8.56 5.69
C ARG A 126 3.30 -8.63 4.21
N ALA A 127 2.34 -8.37 3.32
CA ALA A 127 2.61 -8.33 1.88
C ALA A 127 3.64 -7.24 1.51
N LEU A 128 3.59 -6.08 2.15
CA LEU A 128 4.56 -4.99 1.93
C LEU A 128 5.92 -5.27 2.58
N ALA A 129 5.95 -6.01 3.69
CA ALA A 129 7.18 -6.37 4.39
C ALA A 129 7.96 -7.48 3.68
N LEU A 130 7.28 -8.47 3.09
CA LEU A 130 7.91 -9.56 2.35
C LEU A 130 8.73 -9.06 1.15
N ASP A 131 8.30 -7.97 0.51
CA ASP A 131 9.06 -7.36 -0.59
C ASP A 131 10.31 -6.60 -0.12
N LYS A 132 10.33 -6.12 1.13
CA LYS A 132 11.56 -5.54 1.73
C LYS A 132 12.63 -6.60 1.97
N ALA A 133 12.23 -7.86 2.09
CA ALA A 133 13.13 -9.00 2.22
C ALA A 133 13.59 -9.51 0.84
N ALA A 134 13.76 -8.62 -0.15
CA ALA A 134 14.65 -8.92 -1.26
C ALA A 134 15.95 -9.43 -0.65
N PRO A 135 16.45 -10.63 -1.05
CA PRO A 135 17.72 -11.08 -0.53
C PRO A 135 18.73 -9.95 -0.80
N PRO A 136 19.59 -9.58 0.17
CA PRO A 136 20.76 -8.81 -0.21
C PRO A 136 21.36 -9.57 -1.38
N GLU A 137 21.74 -8.87 -2.46
CA GLU A 137 22.60 -9.49 -3.46
C GLU A 137 23.67 -10.21 -2.66
N LEU A 138 23.65 -11.55 -2.69
CA LEU A 138 24.64 -12.36 -2.01
C LEU A 138 25.91 -11.97 -2.72
N GLN A 139 26.62 -10.99 -2.17
CA GLN A 139 27.93 -10.60 -2.61
C GLN A 139 28.77 -11.84 -2.39
N LEU A 140 28.87 -12.65 -3.44
CA LEU A 140 29.68 -13.85 -3.44
C LEU A 140 31.08 -13.38 -3.00
N PRO A 141 31.71 -14.06 -2.04
CA PRO A 141 33.04 -13.67 -1.61
C PRO A 141 33.92 -13.57 -2.85
N LEU A 142 34.51 -12.39 -3.07
CA LEU A 142 35.47 -12.19 -4.14
C LEU A 142 36.59 -13.20 -3.92
N PHE A 143 36.75 -14.13 -4.85
CA PHE A 143 37.86 -15.09 -4.80
C PHE A 143 39.17 -14.30 -4.73
N ALA A 144 40.06 -14.70 -3.83
CA ALA A 144 41.41 -14.16 -3.81
C ALA A 144 42.07 -14.41 -5.17
N ALA A 145 42.72 -13.39 -5.73
CA ALA A 145 43.49 -13.55 -6.95
C ALA A 145 44.62 -14.56 -6.71
N ILE A 146 44.54 -15.72 -7.36
CA ILE A 146 45.61 -16.72 -7.32
C ILE A 146 46.64 -16.31 -8.37
N GLU A 147 47.84 -15.97 -7.91
CA GLU A 147 49.00 -15.71 -8.76
C GLU A 147 49.40 -17.01 -9.49
N VAL A 148 49.28 -17.04 -10.82
CA VAL A 148 49.78 -18.15 -11.64
C VAL A 148 51.28 -17.93 -11.85
N ARG A 149 52.11 -18.66 -11.10
CA ARG A 149 53.56 -18.72 -11.37
C ARG A 149 53.80 -19.51 -12.66
N ARG A 150 54.51 -18.87 -13.60
CA ARG A 150 55.07 -19.48 -14.82
C ARG A 150 56.33 -20.28 -14.53
#